data_AF-A0ABD6HVF5-F1
#
_entry.id   AF-A0ABD6HVF5-F1
#
_cell.length_a   1.000
_cell.length_b   1.000
_cell.length_c   1.000
_cell.angle_alpha   90.00
_cell.angle_beta   90.00
_cell.angle_gamma   90.00
#
_symmetry.space_group_name_H-M   'P 1'
#
loop_
_entity.id
_entity.type
_entity.pdbx_description
1 polymer ?
#
loop_
_entity_poly.entity_id
_entity_poly.type
_entity_poly.pdbx_seq_one_letter_code
_entity_poly.pdbx_strand_id
1 'polypeptide(L)'
;MASGLILTAVGAEAIEAAYQAGEVVTIPIVVFGDGGGASVTPDPAVTKLVNKFGDVPFTQGESGSGMIAGQAVINARKHPGKVVREFGLMSSAGVLIAYGAYPDTYLPEQNDSIVKELVVNFAMPLVHAESVVLEIDPNISVLTIEEADGRYLQIKNALSEIAVAGPVAQARARGYLDIRSKTESDEHFLLKAGDAATGQIIAPTFASTPEAMPPGAGSYADQLSSQAPFFQPNWQWSVNSGGIFVPVAKGTSTRKGQGYPAAVSYGYLMPANNEHAHPTIHVRGDSDVDCAWDFNPYNGNIKSKAGTFATQEWVNNAVHTNELHVGEAQMVQDGNIWGTRWNPNGGWLWDAILAQIQNVGDMSVDGNQWWARLNLNGGALIMQGGFFEGQRADDGVIELVPLNISVPNRLLGVWTIVRNYAQGFETTWSAQVQDLAGARDAFNWLHGTKERMIYWIAVGH
;
A
#
# COMPACT_ATOMS: atom_id res chain seq x y z
N MET A 1 -28.22 -6.11 83.58
CA MET A 1 -28.40 -4.94 82.70
C MET A 1 -27.52 -3.85 83.26
N ALA A 2 -26.52 -3.38 82.51
CA ALA A 2 -25.57 -2.38 83.00
C ALA A 2 -26.33 -1.15 83.50
N SER A 3 -26.07 -0.74 84.74
CA SER A 3 -26.74 0.38 85.40
C SER A 3 -26.58 1.64 84.56
N GLY A 4 -27.70 2.23 84.14
CA GLY A 4 -27.72 3.51 83.43
C GLY A 4 -27.09 4.64 84.25
N LEU A 5 -26.97 5.80 83.62
CA LEU A 5 -26.61 7.04 84.29
C LEU A 5 -27.48 7.24 85.55
N ILE A 6 -26.85 7.59 86.66
CA ILE A 6 -27.52 8.02 87.88
C ILE A 6 -27.32 9.52 88.07
N LEU A 7 -28.30 10.17 88.70
CA LEU A 7 -28.21 11.57 89.10
C LEU A 7 -27.19 11.71 90.25
N THR A 8 -26.24 12.64 90.13
CA THR A 8 -25.30 12.95 91.22
C THR A 8 -25.96 13.88 92.24
N ALA A 9 -25.45 13.90 93.47
CA ALA A 9 -25.95 14.80 94.52
C ALA A 9 -25.77 16.29 94.13
N VAL A 10 -24.61 16.63 93.55
CA VAL A 10 -24.34 17.98 93.05
C VAL A 10 -25.19 18.34 91.83
N GLY A 11 -25.53 17.36 90.99
CA GLY A 11 -26.44 17.52 89.86
C GLY A 11 -27.87 17.74 90.31
N ALA A 12 -28.34 16.99 91.30
CA ALA A 12 -29.65 17.18 91.91
C ALA A 12 -29.78 18.56 92.55
N GLU A 13 -28.77 19.00 93.30
CA GLU A 13 -28.73 20.34 93.90
C GLU A 13 -28.73 21.45 92.83
N ALA A 14 -27.96 21.30 91.75
CA ALA A 14 -27.93 22.26 90.66
C ALA A 14 -29.28 22.37 89.93
N ILE A 15 -29.96 21.24 89.70
CA ILE A 15 -31.29 21.22 89.05
C ILE A 15 -32.34 21.83 89.97
N GLU A 16 -32.33 21.51 91.28
CA GLU A 16 -33.24 22.08 92.26
C GLU A 16 -33.04 23.60 92.39
N ALA A 17 -31.80 24.06 92.45
CA ALA A 17 -31.49 25.48 92.52
C ALA A 17 -31.97 26.24 91.27
N ALA A 18 -31.77 25.66 90.08
CA ALA A 18 -32.28 26.22 88.83
C ALA A 18 -33.82 26.29 88.82
N TYR A 19 -34.49 25.23 89.27
CA TYR A 19 -35.95 25.20 89.40
C TYR A 19 -36.47 26.30 90.33
N GLN A 20 -35.89 26.44 91.52
CA GLN A 20 -36.29 27.48 92.49
C GLN A 20 -36.01 28.91 91.98
N ALA A 21 -34.98 29.08 91.15
CA ALA A 21 -34.62 30.34 90.53
C ALA A 21 -35.43 30.67 89.25
N GLY A 22 -36.18 29.70 88.70
CA GLY A 22 -36.81 29.83 87.38
C GLY A 22 -35.82 29.83 86.22
N GLU A 23 -34.63 29.25 86.42
CA GLU A 23 -33.56 29.11 85.43
C GLU A 23 -33.50 27.66 84.90
N VAL A 24 -32.64 27.43 83.90
CA VAL A 24 -32.40 26.08 83.34
C VAL A 24 -30.93 25.69 83.45
N VAL A 25 -30.68 24.41 83.72
CA VAL A 25 -29.35 23.80 83.62
C VAL A 25 -29.13 23.36 82.18
N THR A 26 -28.25 24.05 81.45
CA THR A 26 -27.81 23.64 80.12
C THR A 26 -26.71 22.58 80.21
N ILE A 27 -26.90 21.46 79.51
CA ILE A 27 -25.93 20.38 79.39
C ILE A 27 -25.49 20.32 77.94
N PRO A 28 -24.28 20.79 77.60
CA PRO A 28 -23.81 20.79 76.22
C PRO A 28 -23.09 19.52 75.80
N ILE A 29 -22.60 18.72 76.74
CA ILE A 29 -21.69 17.61 76.43
C ILE A 29 -21.95 16.35 77.25
N VAL A 30 -21.69 15.23 76.60
CA VAL A 30 -21.45 13.94 77.22
C VAL A 30 -19.95 13.76 77.41
N VAL A 31 -19.52 13.54 78.65
CA VAL A 31 -18.13 13.24 79.00
C VAL A 31 -17.95 11.73 79.14
N PHE A 32 -16.77 11.22 78.81
CA PHE A 32 -16.46 9.79 78.91
C PHE A 32 -15.02 9.50 79.30
N GLY A 33 -14.83 8.34 79.91
CA GLY A 33 -13.58 7.94 80.52
C GLY A 33 -13.34 6.43 80.47
N ASP A 34 -12.13 6.04 80.90
CA ASP A 34 -11.69 4.64 80.93
C ASP A 34 -11.78 4.00 82.32
N GLY A 35 -12.36 4.72 83.30
CA GLY A 35 -12.59 4.25 84.66
C GLY A 35 -11.31 4.01 85.46
N GLY A 36 -10.17 4.56 85.03
CA GLY A 36 -8.87 4.26 85.62
C GLY A 36 -8.36 2.85 85.27
N GLY A 37 -8.87 2.27 84.18
CA GLY A 37 -8.53 0.92 83.72
C GLY A 37 -9.43 -0.19 84.26
N ALA A 38 -10.41 0.12 85.12
CA ALA A 38 -11.34 -0.83 85.71
C ALA A 38 -12.80 -0.37 85.55
N SER A 39 -13.75 -1.29 85.74
CA SER A 39 -15.18 -0.95 85.74
C SER A 39 -15.50 -0.07 86.95
N VAL A 40 -16.30 0.98 86.74
CA VAL A 40 -16.71 1.92 87.78
C VAL A 40 -18.03 1.48 88.43
N THR A 41 -18.20 1.77 89.72
CA THR A 41 -19.51 1.64 90.40
C THR A 41 -20.13 3.03 90.51
N PRO A 42 -21.30 3.30 89.90
CA PRO A 42 -21.92 4.61 90.00
C PRO A 42 -22.29 4.96 91.45
N ASP A 43 -21.82 6.12 91.91
CA ASP A 43 -22.09 6.66 93.25
C ASP A 43 -22.60 8.11 93.13
N PRO A 44 -23.75 8.48 93.72
CA PRO A 44 -24.26 9.85 93.70
C PRO A 44 -23.30 10.91 94.26
N ALA A 45 -22.35 10.52 95.13
CA ALA A 45 -21.36 11.44 95.69
C ALA A 45 -20.25 11.86 94.70
N VAL A 46 -20.22 11.25 93.51
CA VAL A 46 -19.22 11.55 92.47
C VAL A 46 -19.44 12.93 91.88
N THR A 47 -18.39 13.75 91.90
CA THR A 47 -18.39 15.11 91.31
C THR A 47 -17.60 15.21 90.01
N LYS A 48 -16.86 14.17 89.63
CA LYS A 48 -16.06 14.06 88.40
C LYS A 48 -15.86 12.60 87.99
N LEU A 49 -15.63 12.34 86.70
CA LEU A 49 -15.24 11.01 86.19
C LEU A 49 -13.93 10.54 86.84
N VAL A 50 -13.77 9.23 86.99
CA VAL A 50 -12.56 8.60 87.57
C VAL A 50 -11.33 8.90 86.70
N ASN A 51 -11.46 8.76 85.38
CA ASN A 51 -10.44 9.14 84.42
C ASN A 51 -11.07 9.55 83.07
N LYS A 52 -11.54 10.81 83.01
CA LYS A 52 -12.05 11.43 81.76
C LYS A 52 -10.95 11.48 80.70
N PHE A 53 -11.25 11.04 79.48
CA PHE A 53 -10.35 11.21 78.32
C PHE A 53 -11.00 11.85 77.10
N GLY A 54 -12.32 12.11 77.13
CA GLY A 54 -13.00 12.76 76.01
C GLY A 54 -14.36 13.34 76.38
N ASP A 55 -14.89 14.13 75.47
CA ASP A 55 -16.26 14.63 75.48
C ASP A 55 -16.76 14.87 74.06
N VAL A 56 -18.07 14.83 73.89
CA VAL A 56 -18.79 15.06 72.63
C VAL A 56 -20.11 15.78 72.89
N PRO A 57 -20.59 16.62 71.97
CA PRO A 57 -21.92 17.23 72.09
C PRO A 57 -23.03 16.21 71.83
N PHE A 58 -24.27 16.59 72.14
CA PHE A 58 -25.45 15.80 71.77
C PHE A 58 -25.75 15.94 70.27
N THR A 59 -26.10 14.82 69.64
CA THR A 59 -26.59 14.77 68.24
C THR A 59 -28.12 14.81 68.18
N GLN A 60 -28.79 14.36 69.25
CA GLN A 60 -30.23 14.46 69.46
C GLN A 60 -30.51 14.58 70.97
N GLY A 61 -31.61 15.23 71.36
CA GLY A 61 -31.98 15.38 72.76
C GLY A 61 -33.42 15.86 72.94
N GLU A 62 -34.03 15.45 74.04
CA GLU A 62 -35.32 15.92 74.53
C GLU A 62 -35.28 16.08 76.05
N SER A 63 -35.96 17.11 76.54
CA SER A 63 -36.16 17.37 77.97
C SER A 63 -37.62 17.73 78.22
N GLY A 64 -38.22 17.10 79.23
CA GLY A 64 -39.61 17.33 79.62
C GLY A 64 -40.34 16.06 80.03
N SER A 65 -41.59 16.20 80.49
CA SER A 65 -42.44 15.06 80.90
C SER A 65 -41.81 14.14 81.96
N GLY A 66 -41.00 14.71 82.87
CA GLY A 66 -40.36 13.96 83.96
C GLY A 66 -39.13 13.15 83.55
N MET A 67 -38.56 13.39 82.36
CA MET A 67 -37.38 12.68 81.86
C MET A 67 -36.51 13.56 80.95
N ILE A 68 -35.24 13.18 80.86
CA ILE A 68 -34.33 13.64 79.80
C ILE A 68 -33.85 12.43 79.02
N ALA A 69 -33.79 12.57 77.70
CA ALA A 69 -33.22 11.56 76.82
C ALA A 69 -32.37 12.22 75.75
N GLY A 70 -31.31 11.55 75.32
CA GLY A 70 -30.44 12.09 74.29
C GLY A 70 -29.50 11.06 73.71
N GLN A 71 -28.89 11.47 72.60
CA GLN A 71 -27.92 10.72 71.86
C GLN A 71 -26.64 11.53 71.69
N ALA A 72 -25.51 10.85 71.81
CA ALA A 72 -24.21 11.40 71.45
C ALA A 72 -23.39 10.36 70.69
N VAL A 73 -22.49 10.82 69.81
CA VAL A 73 -21.68 9.93 68.97
C VAL A 73 -20.21 10.18 69.23
N ILE A 74 -19.52 9.13 69.65
CA ILE A 74 -18.07 9.16 69.87
C ILE A 74 -17.38 8.63 68.63
N ASN A 75 -16.59 9.51 68.01
CA ASN A 75 -15.73 9.13 66.90
C ASN A 75 -14.49 8.39 67.42
N ALA A 76 -14.43 7.07 67.24
CA ALA A 76 -13.33 6.26 67.75
C ALA A 76 -11.96 6.71 67.22
N ARG A 77 -11.88 7.32 66.03
CA ARG A 77 -10.61 7.78 65.44
C ARG A 77 -9.92 8.87 66.27
N LYS A 78 -10.68 9.63 67.07
CA LYS A 78 -10.12 10.65 67.97
C LYS A 78 -9.50 10.06 69.24
N HIS A 79 -9.80 8.81 69.57
CA HIS A 79 -9.36 8.15 70.79
C HIS A 79 -8.85 6.71 70.51
N PRO A 80 -7.81 6.56 69.66
CA PRO A 80 -7.33 5.25 69.23
C PRO A 80 -6.78 4.44 70.42
N GLY A 81 -7.12 3.15 70.48
CA GLY A 81 -6.61 2.20 71.48
C GLY A 81 -7.20 2.35 72.89
N LYS A 82 -8.16 3.28 73.10
CA LYS A 82 -8.80 3.51 74.40
C LYS A 82 -10.00 2.58 74.60
N VAL A 83 -10.36 2.34 75.86
CA VAL A 83 -11.55 1.59 76.26
C VAL A 83 -12.48 2.52 77.03
N VAL A 84 -13.72 2.66 76.57
CA VAL A 84 -14.75 3.42 77.28
C VAL A 84 -15.36 2.55 78.38
N ARG A 85 -15.45 3.09 79.60
CA ARG A 85 -16.01 2.39 80.78
C ARG A 85 -16.91 3.26 81.66
N GLU A 86 -16.88 4.57 81.47
CA GLU A 86 -17.71 5.50 82.23
C GLU A 86 -18.21 6.64 81.34
N PHE A 87 -19.41 7.12 81.66
CA PHE A 87 -20.04 8.27 81.02
C PHE A 87 -20.55 9.24 82.07
N GLY A 88 -20.68 10.50 81.67
CA GLY A 88 -21.40 11.49 82.44
C GLY A 88 -21.98 12.61 81.59
N LEU A 89 -22.92 13.34 82.17
CA LEU A 89 -23.53 14.53 81.58
C LEU A 89 -22.98 15.74 82.32
N MET A 90 -22.30 16.65 81.60
CA MET A 90 -21.64 17.81 82.21
C MET A 90 -22.40 19.08 81.84
N SER A 91 -22.76 19.91 82.82
CA SER A 91 -23.38 21.21 82.57
C SER A 91 -22.38 22.23 82.03
N SER A 92 -22.90 23.33 81.45
CA SER A 92 -22.09 24.49 81.03
C SER A 92 -21.31 25.13 82.19
N ALA A 93 -21.78 24.97 83.43
CA ALA A 93 -21.10 25.42 84.64
C ALA A 93 -20.02 24.42 85.14
N GLY A 94 -19.79 23.30 84.43
CA GLY A 94 -18.82 22.28 84.81
C GLY A 94 -19.29 21.35 85.95
N VAL A 95 -20.60 21.30 86.22
CA VAL A 95 -21.19 20.40 87.22
C VAL A 95 -21.51 19.06 86.54
N LEU A 96 -21.05 17.96 87.12
CA LEU A 96 -21.37 16.62 86.66
C LEU A 96 -22.81 16.28 87.08
N ILE A 97 -23.77 16.41 86.17
CA ILE A 97 -25.19 16.21 86.44
C ILE A 97 -25.50 14.73 86.64
N ALA A 98 -25.02 13.88 85.74
CA ALA A 98 -25.24 12.44 85.84
C ALA A 98 -23.94 11.68 85.58
N TYR A 99 -23.82 10.51 86.19
CA TYR A 99 -22.64 9.66 86.11
C TYR A 99 -23.04 8.19 86.01
N GLY A 100 -22.32 7.39 85.24
CA GLY A 100 -22.68 5.99 85.05
C GLY A 100 -21.55 5.15 84.49
N ALA A 101 -21.65 3.84 84.73
CA ALA A 101 -20.78 2.84 84.15
C ALA A 101 -21.21 2.51 82.72
N TYR A 102 -20.26 2.16 81.87
CA TYR A 102 -20.48 1.65 80.52
C TYR A 102 -19.79 0.31 80.33
N PRO A 103 -20.34 -0.61 79.53
CA PRO A 103 -19.65 -1.85 79.17
C PRO A 103 -18.30 -1.55 78.50
N ASP A 104 -17.26 -2.30 78.88
CA ASP A 104 -15.92 -2.21 78.30
C ASP A 104 -15.97 -2.21 76.76
N THR A 105 -15.79 -1.03 76.17
CA THR A 105 -15.92 -0.83 74.73
C THR A 105 -14.62 -0.31 74.15
N TYR A 106 -13.91 -1.19 73.42
CA TYR A 106 -12.68 -0.84 72.72
C TYR A 106 -12.94 0.05 71.50
N LEU A 107 -12.15 1.12 71.40
CA LEU A 107 -12.07 2.06 70.29
C LEU A 107 -10.84 1.70 69.42
N PRO A 108 -11.03 1.17 68.19
CA PRO A 108 -9.94 0.64 67.38
C PRO A 108 -8.95 1.71 66.90
N GLU A 109 -7.71 1.29 66.62
CA GLU A 109 -6.66 2.14 66.07
C GLU A 109 -6.89 2.45 64.58
N GLN A 110 -6.25 3.51 64.07
CA GLN A 110 -6.45 3.95 62.67
C GLN A 110 -5.92 2.96 61.61
N ASN A 111 -5.08 1.99 62.01
CA ASN A 111 -4.57 0.93 61.13
C ASN A 111 -5.51 -0.29 61.04
N ASP A 112 -6.56 -0.35 61.86
CA ASP A 112 -7.59 -1.36 61.70
C ASP A 112 -8.48 -1.01 60.50
N SER A 113 -8.79 -1.99 59.65
CA SER A 113 -9.71 -1.84 58.51
C SER A 113 -11.16 -1.54 58.91
N ILE A 114 -11.42 -1.23 60.19
CA ILE A 114 -12.73 -1.05 60.80
C ILE A 114 -12.86 0.41 61.26
N VAL A 115 -13.75 1.16 60.62
CA VAL A 115 -14.24 2.43 61.15
C VAL A 115 -15.35 2.13 62.13
N LYS A 116 -15.14 2.44 63.41
CA LYS A 116 -16.15 2.27 64.47
C LYS A 116 -16.59 3.63 64.97
N GLU A 117 -17.90 3.88 64.98
CA GLU A 117 -18.51 4.97 65.72
C GLU A 117 -19.30 4.37 66.88
N LEU A 118 -19.20 4.96 68.07
CA LEU A 118 -19.94 4.52 69.24
C LEU A 118 -21.10 5.49 69.48
N VAL A 119 -22.32 5.03 69.19
CA VAL A 119 -23.55 5.78 69.47
C VAL A 119 -24.01 5.47 70.89
N VAL A 120 -24.09 6.51 71.72
CA VAL A 120 -24.52 6.42 73.11
C VAL A 120 -25.90 7.02 73.22
N ASN A 121 -26.86 6.23 73.68
CA ASN A 121 -28.21 6.69 73.98
C ASN A 121 -28.43 6.61 75.48
N PHE A 122 -29.07 7.62 76.06
CA PHE A 122 -29.50 7.59 77.45
C PHE A 122 -30.93 8.11 77.58
N ALA A 123 -31.61 7.62 78.62
CA ALA A 123 -32.87 8.15 79.09
C ALA A 123 -32.88 8.04 80.62
N MET A 124 -33.18 9.13 81.31
CA MET A 124 -33.15 9.20 82.77
C MET A 124 -34.35 9.99 83.30
N PRO A 125 -35.10 9.45 84.27
CA PRO A 125 -36.16 10.21 84.94
C PRO A 125 -35.56 11.32 85.80
N LEU A 126 -36.19 12.50 85.78
CA LEU A 126 -35.81 13.67 86.56
C LEU A 126 -37.05 14.37 87.10
N VAL A 127 -37.00 14.79 88.36
CA VAL A 127 -38.13 15.44 89.04
C VAL A 127 -38.46 16.80 88.39
N HIS A 128 -37.44 17.58 88.03
CA HIS A 128 -37.56 18.89 87.39
C HIS A 128 -36.93 18.88 85.99
N ALA A 129 -37.34 17.92 85.15
CA ALA A 129 -36.80 17.76 83.80
C ALA A 129 -36.98 19.00 82.91
N GLU A 130 -38.04 19.79 83.16
CA GLU A 130 -38.31 21.09 82.53
C GLU A 130 -37.26 22.15 82.82
N SER A 131 -36.50 22.00 83.91
CA SER A 131 -35.40 22.90 84.29
C SER A 131 -34.04 22.43 83.73
N VAL A 132 -34.05 21.50 82.77
CA VAL A 132 -32.85 20.99 82.09
C VAL A 132 -33.00 21.16 80.59
N VAL A 133 -31.94 21.63 79.93
CA VAL A 133 -31.87 21.74 78.47
C VAL A 133 -30.63 21.01 77.97
N LEU A 134 -30.81 20.08 77.03
CA LEU A 134 -29.72 19.46 76.29
C LEU A 134 -29.37 20.34 75.08
N GLU A 135 -28.12 20.77 74.95
CA GLU A 135 -27.67 21.54 73.79
C GLU A 135 -27.26 20.58 72.67
N ILE A 136 -27.92 20.70 71.52
CA ILE A 136 -27.69 19.83 70.35
C ILE A 136 -26.79 20.56 69.36
N ASP A 137 -25.70 19.94 68.91
CA ASP A 137 -24.88 20.48 67.82
C ASP A 137 -25.45 20.04 66.46
N PRO A 138 -26.05 20.96 65.67
CA PRO A 138 -26.68 20.60 64.39
C PRO A 138 -25.65 20.21 63.31
N ASN A 139 -24.36 20.49 63.52
CA ASN A 139 -23.31 20.16 62.56
C ASN A 139 -22.84 18.70 62.67
N ILE A 140 -23.25 18.01 63.75
CA ILE A 140 -22.97 16.60 63.98
C ILE A 140 -24.30 15.84 63.90
N SER A 141 -24.95 15.92 62.72
CA SER A 141 -26.15 15.15 62.42
C SER A 141 -25.75 13.82 61.79
N VAL A 142 -26.13 12.70 62.42
CA VAL A 142 -26.09 11.39 61.77
C VAL A 142 -27.32 11.30 60.89
N LEU A 143 -27.13 11.33 59.57
CA LEU A 143 -28.15 10.86 58.63
C LEU A 143 -27.92 9.38 58.42
N THR A 144 -28.95 8.57 58.60
CA THR A 144 -28.91 7.20 58.09
C THR A 144 -28.70 7.24 56.57
N ILE A 145 -28.11 6.18 56.00
CA ILE A 145 -27.92 6.08 54.55
C ILE A 145 -29.25 6.28 53.82
N GLU A 146 -30.36 5.81 54.40
CA GLU A 146 -31.70 5.96 53.84
C GLU A 146 -32.20 7.41 53.85
N GLU A 147 -31.94 8.17 54.92
CA GLU A 147 -32.30 9.59 54.98
C GLU A 147 -31.44 10.46 54.05
N ALA A 148 -30.15 10.13 53.90
CA ALA A 148 -29.25 10.80 52.97
C ALA A 148 -29.65 10.53 51.50
N ASP A 149 -30.04 9.29 51.20
CA ASP A 149 -30.54 8.93 49.87
C ASP A 149 -31.83 9.68 49.56
N GLY A 150 -32.80 9.72 50.47
CA GLY A 150 -34.06 10.43 50.23
C GLY A 150 -33.91 11.94 49.99
N ARG A 151 -32.93 12.59 50.63
CA ARG A 151 -32.78 14.06 50.56
C ARG A 151 -31.81 14.54 49.48
N TYR A 152 -30.74 13.81 49.21
CA TYR A 152 -29.62 14.33 48.39
C TYR A 152 -29.31 13.49 47.15
N LEU A 153 -29.21 12.17 47.30
CA LEU A 153 -28.73 11.31 46.21
C LEU A 153 -29.87 10.76 45.35
N GLN A 154 -31.04 10.55 45.94
CA GLN A 154 -32.27 10.03 45.33
C GLN A 154 -32.08 8.78 44.46
N ILE A 155 -31.12 7.93 44.82
CA ILE A 155 -30.72 6.75 44.05
C ILE A 155 -31.90 5.77 43.94
N LYS A 156 -32.70 5.61 45.00
CA LYS A 156 -33.91 4.78 44.99
C LYS A 156 -35.01 5.27 44.02
N ASN A 157 -34.99 6.53 43.58
CA ASN A 157 -35.97 7.10 42.64
C ASN A 157 -35.47 7.16 41.17
N ALA A 158 -34.36 6.49 40.87
CA ALA A 158 -33.83 6.24 39.53
C ALA A 158 -33.68 7.49 38.61
N LEU A 159 -33.53 8.71 39.16
CA LEU A 159 -33.44 9.96 38.39
C LEU A 159 -34.60 10.15 37.40
N SER A 160 -35.75 9.53 37.68
CA SER A 160 -36.89 9.49 36.76
C SER A 160 -37.43 10.89 36.45
N GLU A 161 -37.26 11.86 37.36
CA GLU A 161 -37.60 13.26 37.13
C GLU A 161 -36.76 13.91 36.01
N ILE A 162 -35.48 13.53 35.85
CA ILE A 162 -34.62 14.04 34.77
C ILE A 162 -35.06 13.47 33.41
N ALA A 163 -35.48 12.20 33.40
CA ALA A 163 -36.03 11.56 32.22
C ALA A 163 -37.34 12.25 31.78
N VAL A 164 -38.24 12.53 32.73
CA VAL A 164 -39.53 13.21 32.51
C VAL A 164 -39.36 14.67 32.07
N ALA A 165 -38.32 15.37 32.55
CA ALA A 165 -38.01 16.75 32.15
C ALA A 165 -37.48 16.89 30.70
N GLY A 166 -37.28 15.77 30.01
CA GLY A 166 -37.01 15.72 28.57
C GLY A 166 -35.53 15.89 28.17
N PRO A 167 -35.25 15.87 26.84
CA PRO A 167 -33.88 15.75 26.32
C PRO A 167 -32.90 16.85 26.76
N VAL A 168 -33.40 18.07 26.99
CA VAL A 168 -32.58 19.22 27.40
C VAL A 168 -32.06 19.06 28.83
N ALA A 169 -32.91 18.60 29.75
CA ALA A 169 -32.52 18.34 31.13
C ALA A 169 -31.49 17.21 31.20
N GLN A 170 -31.69 16.15 30.41
CA GLN A 170 -30.76 15.04 30.30
C GLN A 170 -29.39 15.47 29.75
N ALA A 171 -29.37 16.34 28.73
CA ALA A 171 -28.12 16.88 28.17
C ALA A 171 -27.35 17.75 29.17
N ARG A 172 -28.07 18.61 29.90
CA ARG A 172 -27.46 19.46 30.93
C ARG A 172 -26.87 18.63 32.08
N ALA A 173 -27.58 17.60 32.55
CA ALA A 173 -27.09 16.70 33.59
C ALA A 173 -25.81 15.96 33.17
N ARG A 174 -25.77 15.45 31.93
CA ARG A 174 -24.57 14.84 31.33
C ARG A 174 -23.39 15.81 31.27
N GLY A 175 -23.64 17.06 30.85
CA GLY A 175 -22.62 18.10 30.77
C GLY A 175 -21.98 18.45 32.13
N TYR A 176 -22.72 18.43 33.23
CA TYR A 176 -22.15 18.67 34.57
C TYR A 176 -21.23 17.55 35.07
N LEU A 177 -21.33 16.36 34.47
CA LEU A 177 -20.54 15.19 34.83
C LEU A 177 -19.41 14.90 33.83
N ASP A 178 -19.21 15.77 32.83
CA ASP A 178 -18.32 15.54 31.68
C ASP A 178 -18.60 14.22 30.92
N ILE A 179 -19.85 13.74 30.99
CA ILE A 179 -20.30 12.54 30.29
C ILE A 179 -20.91 12.95 28.96
N ARG A 180 -20.48 12.32 27.86
CA ARG A 180 -21.08 12.54 26.52
C ARG A 180 -22.29 11.64 26.31
N SER A 181 -23.24 12.07 25.48
CA SER A 181 -24.28 11.18 24.94
C SER A 181 -23.68 10.13 24.00
N LYS A 182 -24.48 9.13 23.60
CA LYS A 182 -24.09 8.17 22.55
C LYS A 182 -23.71 8.91 21.26
N THR A 183 -24.57 9.80 20.76
CA THR A 183 -24.32 10.57 19.53
C THR A 183 -23.02 11.38 19.61
N GLU A 184 -22.80 12.10 20.72
CA GLU A 184 -21.56 12.88 20.91
C GLU A 184 -20.33 11.96 21.03
N SER A 185 -20.46 10.78 21.65
CA SER A 185 -19.36 9.82 21.77
C SER A 185 -19.00 9.16 20.44
N ASP A 186 -20.01 8.86 19.62
CA ASP A 186 -19.86 8.23 18.30
C ASP A 186 -19.10 9.16 17.31
N GLU A 187 -19.16 10.49 17.50
CA GLU A 187 -18.37 11.46 16.72
C GLU A 187 -16.92 11.61 17.22
N HIS A 188 -16.65 11.31 18.48
CA HIS A 188 -15.36 11.58 19.13
C HIS A 188 -14.46 10.36 19.30
N PHE A 189 -15.01 9.13 19.28
CA PHE A 189 -14.25 7.91 19.52
C PHE A 189 -14.64 6.78 18.56
N LEU A 190 -13.66 5.97 18.14
CA LEU A 190 -13.91 4.73 17.40
C LEU A 190 -14.51 3.68 18.33
N LEU A 191 -15.70 3.18 17.97
CA LEU A 191 -16.43 2.20 18.77
C LEU A 191 -15.66 0.89 18.90
N LYS A 192 -15.46 0.43 20.14
CA LYS A 192 -14.92 -0.89 20.42
C LYS A 192 -16.06 -1.91 20.33
N ALA A 193 -16.17 -2.51 19.15
CA ALA A 193 -17.01 -3.67 18.78
C ALA A 193 -18.53 -3.43 18.67
N GLY A 194 -19.05 -3.59 17.45
CA GLY A 194 -20.47 -3.84 17.19
C GLY A 194 -21.19 -2.96 16.15
N ASP A 195 -20.69 -1.76 15.85
CA ASP A 195 -21.33 -0.80 14.92
C ASP A 195 -20.56 -0.64 13.58
N ALA A 196 -21.26 -0.18 12.52
CA ALA A 196 -20.68 0.08 11.21
C ALA A 196 -19.89 1.41 11.18
N ALA A 197 -18.59 1.33 10.88
CA ALA A 197 -17.75 2.49 10.68
C ALA A 197 -18.19 3.27 9.42
N THR A 198 -18.54 4.55 9.58
CA THR A 198 -18.74 5.49 8.46
C THR A 198 -17.53 6.41 8.37
N GLY A 199 -16.85 6.39 7.20
CA GLY A 199 -15.55 7.03 6.96
C GLY A 199 -14.48 6.03 6.48
N GLN A 200 -13.44 6.49 5.77
CA GLN A 200 -12.38 5.62 5.23
C GLN A 200 -11.29 5.39 6.30
N ILE A 201 -11.08 4.13 6.72
CA ILE A 201 -9.96 3.75 7.59
C ILE A 201 -9.24 2.54 7.00
N ILE A 202 -8.15 2.80 6.27
CA ILE A 202 -7.02 1.89 6.10
C ILE A 202 -5.79 2.78 6.16
N ALA A 203 -5.06 2.76 7.27
CA ALA A 203 -3.71 3.32 7.25
C ALA A 203 -2.88 2.39 6.36
N PRO A 204 -2.25 2.88 5.27
CA PRO A 204 -1.34 2.04 4.51
C PRO A 204 -0.20 1.61 5.45
N THR A 205 -0.15 0.33 5.77
CA THR A 205 0.97 -0.25 6.50
C THR A 205 2.16 -0.33 5.54
N PHE A 206 3.26 0.32 5.89
CA PHE A 206 4.52 0.23 5.15
C PHE A 206 5.46 -0.71 5.89
N ALA A 207 6.26 -1.49 5.15
CA ALA A 207 7.37 -2.22 5.75
C ALA A 207 8.34 -1.20 6.37
N SER A 208 8.50 -1.25 7.69
CA SER A 208 9.26 -0.26 8.45
C SER A 208 10.77 -0.55 8.51
N THR A 209 11.19 -1.71 8.01
CA THR A 209 12.58 -2.17 7.97
C THR A 209 12.89 -2.82 6.61
N PRO A 210 14.16 -2.80 6.14
CA PRO A 210 14.55 -3.43 4.88
C PRO A 210 14.28 -4.95 4.81
N GLU A 211 14.26 -5.64 5.96
CA GLU A 211 14.05 -7.08 6.07
C GLU A 211 12.57 -7.46 6.20
N ALA A 212 11.68 -6.50 6.46
CA ALA A 212 10.24 -6.76 6.56
C ALA A 212 9.63 -6.91 5.16
N MET A 213 8.94 -8.03 4.93
CA MET A 213 8.18 -8.25 3.69
C MET A 213 6.93 -7.35 3.68
N PRO A 214 6.71 -6.53 2.64
CA PRO A 214 5.51 -5.72 2.53
C PRO A 214 4.23 -6.58 2.51
N PRO A 215 3.13 -6.14 3.13
CA PRO A 215 1.84 -6.82 3.03
C PRO A 215 1.41 -7.00 1.57
N GLY A 216 1.02 -8.23 1.21
CA GLY A 216 0.63 -8.61 -0.16
C GLY A 216 1.78 -9.04 -1.07
N ALA A 217 3.04 -8.91 -0.63
CA ALA A 217 4.17 -9.47 -1.37
C ALA A 217 4.21 -11.00 -1.26
N GLY A 218 4.52 -11.68 -2.36
CA GLY A 218 4.51 -13.14 -2.47
C GLY A 218 4.70 -13.61 -3.90
N SER A 219 4.41 -14.88 -4.19
CA SER A 219 4.48 -15.39 -5.56
C SER A 219 3.36 -14.80 -6.44
N TYR A 220 3.55 -14.79 -7.77
CA TYR A 220 2.51 -14.37 -8.70
C TYR A 220 1.24 -15.21 -8.59
N ALA A 221 1.36 -16.51 -8.31
CA ALA A 221 0.22 -17.42 -8.18
C ALA A 221 -0.67 -17.08 -6.98
N ASP A 222 -0.10 -16.47 -5.94
CA ASP A 222 -0.79 -16.14 -4.70
C ASP A 222 -1.45 -14.74 -4.75
N GLN A 223 -1.29 -13.98 -5.83
CA GLN A 223 -1.79 -12.60 -5.90
C GLN A 223 -3.32 -12.50 -5.87
N LEU A 224 -4.04 -13.58 -6.21
CA LEU A 224 -5.50 -13.64 -6.08
C LEU A 224 -5.98 -13.83 -4.63
N SER A 225 -5.13 -14.36 -3.75
CA SER A 225 -5.47 -14.67 -2.35
C SER A 225 -4.77 -13.75 -1.34
N SER A 226 -3.69 -13.08 -1.74
CA SER A 226 -2.95 -12.12 -0.91
C SER A 226 -3.61 -10.73 -0.86
N GLN A 227 -3.38 -9.97 0.21
CA GLN A 227 -3.93 -8.62 0.40
C GLN A 227 -2.83 -7.57 0.55
N ALA A 228 -2.86 -6.55 -0.30
CA ALA A 228 -2.00 -5.38 -0.22
C ALA A 228 -2.63 -4.26 0.64
N PRO A 229 -1.88 -3.22 1.05
CA PRO A 229 -2.44 -2.13 1.87
C PRO A 229 -3.62 -1.39 1.23
N PHE A 230 -3.68 -1.33 -0.10
CA PHE A 230 -4.83 -0.84 -0.86
C PHE A 230 -5.52 -2.00 -1.58
N PHE A 231 -6.18 -2.86 -0.80
CA PHE A 231 -6.87 -4.04 -1.30
C PHE A 231 -8.38 -3.83 -1.37
N GLN A 232 -8.97 -4.19 -2.51
CA GLN A 232 -10.40 -4.40 -2.63
C GLN A 232 -10.65 -5.90 -2.64
N PRO A 233 -11.62 -6.40 -1.84
CA PRO A 233 -11.97 -7.81 -1.88
C PRO A 233 -12.52 -8.19 -3.26
N ASN A 234 -12.57 -9.47 -3.55
CA ASN A 234 -13.05 -10.00 -4.82
C ASN A 234 -14.58 -9.82 -4.97
N TRP A 235 -14.99 -8.59 -5.30
CA TRP A 235 -16.39 -8.24 -5.56
C TRP A 235 -16.88 -8.95 -6.82
N GLN A 236 -18.02 -9.64 -6.68
CA GLN A 236 -18.68 -10.33 -7.79
C GLN A 236 -19.63 -9.36 -8.51
N TRP A 237 -19.10 -8.66 -9.51
CA TRP A 237 -19.86 -7.68 -10.28
C TRP A 237 -20.82 -8.34 -11.28
N SER A 238 -22.02 -7.78 -11.44
CA SER A 238 -22.92 -8.17 -12.54
C SER A 238 -22.39 -7.69 -13.89
N VAL A 239 -22.60 -8.46 -14.96
CA VAL A 239 -22.19 -8.07 -16.32
C VAL A 239 -22.99 -6.83 -16.76
N ASN A 240 -22.28 -5.78 -17.17
CA ASN A 240 -22.87 -4.55 -17.69
C ASN A 240 -22.39 -4.30 -19.12
N SER A 241 -23.31 -3.91 -20.02
CA SER A 241 -23.06 -3.70 -21.45
C SER A 241 -21.96 -2.66 -21.75
N GLY A 242 -21.74 -1.69 -20.85
CA GLY A 242 -20.67 -0.69 -20.94
C GLY A 242 -19.38 -1.03 -20.19
N GLY A 243 -19.31 -2.20 -19.55
CA GLY A 243 -18.30 -2.51 -18.54
C GLY A 243 -18.50 -1.71 -17.23
N ILE A 244 -17.70 -2.03 -16.22
CA ILE A 244 -17.69 -1.33 -14.93
C ILE A 244 -16.26 -0.92 -14.63
N PHE A 245 -16.01 0.37 -14.51
CA PHE A 245 -14.74 0.85 -13.99
C PHE A 245 -14.81 0.96 -12.46
N VAL A 246 -13.88 0.29 -11.78
CA VAL A 246 -13.81 0.22 -10.32
C VAL A 246 -12.55 0.94 -9.86
N PRO A 247 -12.67 2.13 -9.24
CA PRO A 247 -11.52 2.84 -8.71
C PRO A 247 -11.03 2.20 -7.40
N VAL A 248 -9.73 1.92 -7.31
CA VAL A 248 -9.03 1.54 -6.07
C VAL A 248 -8.59 2.80 -5.32
N ALA A 249 -8.09 3.80 -6.04
CA ALA A 249 -7.76 5.13 -5.52
C ALA A 249 -8.34 6.20 -6.44
N LYS A 250 -8.91 7.26 -5.87
CA LYS A 250 -9.50 8.38 -6.62
C LYS A 250 -9.20 9.71 -5.94
N GLY A 251 -8.75 10.66 -6.73
CA GLY A 251 -8.65 12.07 -6.34
C GLY A 251 -9.56 12.91 -7.22
N THR A 252 -10.26 13.86 -6.61
CA THR A 252 -10.96 14.91 -7.34
C THR A 252 -10.26 16.25 -7.12
N SER A 253 -10.25 17.08 -8.15
CA SER A 253 -9.68 18.42 -8.08
C SER A 253 -10.49 19.37 -8.94
N THR A 254 -10.65 20.59 -8.47
CA THR A 254 -11.27 21.69 -9.22
C THR A 254 -10.43 22.94 -9.03
N ARG A 255 -10.01 23.57 -10.12
CA ARG A 255 -9.21 24.80 -10.05
C ARG A 255 -10.06 25.97 -9.53
N LYS A 256 -9.70 26.49 -8.35
CA LYS A 256 -10.40 27.62 -7.70
C LYS A 256 -10.47 28.82 -8.66
N GLY A 257 -11.68 29.31 -8.92
CA GLY A 257 -11.93 30.51 -9.73
C GLY A 257 -11.77 30.34 -11.24
N GLN A 258 -11.40 29.16 -11.74
CA GLN A 258 -11.29 28.90 -13.19
C GLN A 258 -12.26 27.82 -13.68
N GLY A 259 -12.63 26.85 -12.83
CA GLY A 259 -13.61 25.80 -13.15
C GLY A 259 -13.09 24.83 -14.21
N TYR A 260 -12.68 23.63 -13.79
CA TYR A 260 -12.32 22.47 -14.63
C TYR A 260 -12.24 21.26 -13.69
N PRO A 261 -13.38 20.75 -13.19
CA PRO A 261 -13.38 19.60 -12.30
C PRO A 261 -12.82 18.38 -13.01
N ALA A 262 -11.91 17.66 -12.34
CA ALA A 262 -11.39 16.39 -12.82
C ALA A 262 -11.39 15.37 -11.70
N ALA A 263 -11.80 14.14 -12.04
CA ALA A 263 -11.61 12.96 -11.23
C ALA A 263 -10.52 12.09 -11.88
N VAL A 264 -9.42 11.90 -11.18
CA VAL A 264 -8.34 10.98 -11.57
C VAL A 264 -8.47 9.72 -10.74
N SER A 265 -8.51 8.57 -11.40
CA SER A 265 -8.77 7.28 -10.78
C SER A 265 -7.74 6.25 -11.22
N TYR A 266 -7.24 5.50 -10.25
CA TYR A 266 -6.43 4.30 -10.45
C TYR A 266 -7.27 3.11 -10.03
N GLY A 267 -7.42 2.13 -10.90
CA GLY A 267 -8.22 0.95 -10.58
C GLY A 267 -8.21 -0.05 -11.71
N TYR A 268 -9.35 -0.70 -11.92
CA TYR A 268 -9.50 -1.67 -12.98
C TYR A 268 -10.83 -1.50 -13.71
N LEU A 269 -10.83 -1.77 -15.02
CA LEU A 269 -12.03 -1.91 -15.84
C LEU A 269 -12.42 -3.39 -15.90
N MET A 270 -13.63 -3.71 -15.44
CA MET A 270 -14.29 -4.99 -15.73
C MET A 270 -15.04 -4.82 -17.06
N PRO A 271 -14.54 -5.39 -18.17
CA PRO A 271 -15.14 -5.15 -19.47
C PRO A 271 -16.46 -5.96 -19.62
N ALA A 272 -17.26 -5.62 -20.64
CA ALA A 272 -18.58 -6.23 -20.85
C ALA A 272 -18.52 -7.67 -21.42
N ASN A 273 -17.39 -8.00 -22.04
CA ASN A 273 -17.07 -9.31 -22.59
C ASN A 273 -16.42 -10.22 -21.53
N ASN A 274 -16.30 -11.51 -21.84
CA ASN A 274 -15.76 -12.51 -20.93
C ASN A 274 -14.21 -12.45 -20.87
N GLU A 275 -13.69 -11.36 -20.31
CA GLU A 275 -12.25 -11.07 -20.16
C GLU A 275 -11.91 -10.76 -18.69
N HIS A 276 -10.63 -10.90 -18.34
CA HIS A 276 -10.14 -10.51 -17.01
C HIS A 276 -10.20 -8.99 -16.83
N ALA A 277 -10.19 -8.51 -15.58
CA ALA A 277 -10.12 -7.10 -15.29
C ALA A 277 -8.87 -6.46 -15.91
N HIS A 278 -9.05 -5.32 -16.58
CA HIS A 278 -7.94 -4.54 -17.12
C HIS A 278 -7.46 -3.57 -16.06
N PRO A 279 -6.16 -3.53 -15.73
CA PRO A 279 -5.60 -2.40 -14.99
C PRO A 279 -5.83 -1.12 -15.81
N THR A 280 -6.42 -0.10 -15.20
CA THR A 280 -6.82 1.11 -15.92
C THR A 280 -6.56 2.37 -15.09
N ILE A 281 -5.93 3.37 -15.70
CA ILE A 281 -5.85 4.74 -15.18
C ILE A 281 -6.86 5.57 -15.97
N HIS A 282 -7.78 6.22 -15.28
CA HIS A 282 -8.87 6.99 -15.91
C HIS A 282 -8.93 8.41 -15.38
N VAL A 283 -9.10 9.37 -16.30
CA VAL A 283 -9.46 10.74 -15.95
C VAL A 283 -10.76 11.13 -16.64
N ARG A 284 -11.69 11.65 -15.84
CA ARG A 284 -12.94 12.25 -16.32
C ARG A 284 -13.06 13.68 -15.81
N GLY A 285 -13.26 14.62 -16.71
CA GLY A 285 -13.62 15.99 -16.42
C GLY A 285 -14.92 16.41 -17.08
N ASP A 286 -15.17 17.71 -17.10
CA ASP A 286 -16.21 18.34 -17.90
C ASP A 286 -15.77 18.51 -19.37
N SER A 287 -16.64 19.10 -20.21
CA SER A 287 -16.36 19.42 -21.61
C SER A 287 -15.73 18.28 -22.43
N ASP A 288 -16.27 17.07 -22.26
CA ASP A 288 -15.84 15.84 -22.94
C ASP A 288 -14.37 15.43 -22.71
N VAL A 289 -13.76 15.93 -21.63
CA VAL A 289 -12.46 15.44 -21.16
C VAL A 289 -12.64 14.05 -20.56
N ASP A 290 -12.41 13.03 -21.39
CA ASP A 290 -12.35 11.62 -20.97
C ASP A 290 -11.10 10.98 -21.56
N CYS A 291 -10.27 10.39 -20.72
CA CYS A 291 -9.11 9.62 -21.15
C CYS A 291 -8.87 8.41 -20.25
N ALA A 292 -8.67 7.25 -20.87
CA ALA A 292 -8.26 6.03 -20.20
C ALA A 292 -6.92 5.54 -20.76
N TRP A 293 -6.03 5.12 -19.86
CA TRP A 293 -4.91 4.24 -20.16
C TRP A 293 -5.28 2.85 -19.66
N ASP A 294 -5.69 2.00 -20.58
CA ASP A 294 -6.23 0.66 -20.32
C ASP A 294 -5.26 -0.41 -20.83
N PHE A 295 -4.90 -1.33 -19.95
CA PHE A 295 -3.97 -2.42 -20.23
C PHE A 295 -4.76 -3.73 -20.33
N ASN A 296 -5.00 -4.22 -21.54
CA ASN A 296 -5.78 -5.44 -21.73
C ASN A 296 -4.86 -6.67 -21.53
N PRO A 297 -5.07 -7.47 -20.46
CA PRO A 297 -4.23 -8.63 -20.16
C PRO A 297 -4.53 -9.83 -21.07
N TYR A 298 -5.67 -9.85 -21.76
CA TYR A 298 -6.08 -10.95 -22.62
C TYR A 298 -5.36 -10.95 -23.98
N ASN A 299 -5.12 -9.77 -24.54
CA ASN A 299 -4.47 -9.61 -25.86
C ASN A 299 -3.18 -8.78 -25.82
N GLY A 300 -2.79 -8.22 -24.67
CA GLY A 300 -1.61 -7.38 -24.52
C GLY A 300 -1.74 -5.97 -25.09
N ASN A 301 -2.93 -5.58 -25.57
CA ASN A 301 -3.14 -4.25 -26.14
C ASN A 301 -3.16 -3.17 -25.06
N ILE A 302 -2.65 -2.00 -25.42
CA ILE A 302 -2.70 -0.80 -24.58
C ILE A 302 -3.54 0.26 -25.28
N LYS A 303 -4.69 0.62 -24.71
CA LYS A 303 -5.50 1.74 -25.19
C LYS A 303 -5.08 3.00 -24.43
N SER A 304 -4.62 4.01 -25.16
CA SER A 304 -4.27 5.32 -24.58
C SER A 304 -4.55 6.46 -25.57
N LYS A 305 -4.54 7.70 -25.08
CA LYS A 305 -4.50 8.90 -25.96
C LYS A 305 -3.12 9.22 -26.53
N ALA A 306 -2.08 8.43 -26.21
CA ALA A 306 -0.71 8.74 -26.61
C ALA A 306 -0.40 8.43 -28.11
N GLY A 307 -1.42 8.07 -28.91
CA GLY A 307 -1.28 7.72 -30.33
C GLY A 307 -1.16 6.21 -30.56
N THR A 308 -0.84 5.80 -31.78
CA THR A 308 -0.65 4.40 -32.16
C THR A 308 0.80 4.00 -31.97
N PHE A 309 1.09 3.10 -31.02
CA PHE A 309 2.39 2.46 -30.89
C PHE A 309 2.32 1.07 -31.52
N ALA A 310 3.25 0.77 -32.41
CA ALA A 310 3.40 -0.58 -32.93
C ALA A 310 4.27 -1.41 -31.97
N THR A 311 3.88 -2.66 -31.72
CA THR A 311 4.74 -3.61 -31.01
C THR A 311 6.02 -3.84 -31.82
N GLN A 312 7.13 -4.21 -31.16
CA GLN A 312 8.37 -4.58 -31.86
C GLN A 312 8.11 -5.67 -32.91
N GLU A 313 7.25 -6.63 -32.60
CA GLU A 313 6.79 -7.67 -33.52
C GLU A 313 6.05 -7.09 -34.74
N TRP A 314 5.13 -6.14 -34.55
CA TRP A 314 4.46 -5.46 -35.66
C TRP A 314 5.45 -4.64 -36.51
N VAL A 315 6.38 -3.92 -35.88
CA VAL A 315 7.42 -3.15 -36.61
C VAL A 315 8.28 -4.07 -37.46
N ASN A 316 8.72 -5.21 -36.90
CA ASN A 316 9.52 -6.19 -37.64
C ASN A 316 8.76 -6.77 -38.85
N ASN A 317 7.45 -6.98 -38.72
CA ASN A 317 6.62 -7.51 -39.79
C ASN A 317 6.21 -6.45 -40.83
N ALA A 318 5.93 -5.21 -40.42
CA ALA A 318 5.38 -4.17 -41.30
C ALA A 318 6.44 -3.26 -41.93
N VAL A 319 7.63 -3.14 -41.32
CA VAL A 319 8.72 -2.28 -41.83
C VAL A 319 9.74 -3.08 -42.64
N HIS A 320 9.57 -4.40 -42.78
CA HIS A 320 10.35 -5.21 -43.72
C HIS A 320 11.87 -5.10 -43.50
N THR A 321 12.34 -5.29 -42.26
CA THR A 321 13.79 -5.18 -41.95
C THR A 321 14.64 -6.27 -42.62
N ASN A 322 14.01 -7.29 -43.23
CA ASN A 322 14.67 -8.40 -43.92
C ASN A 322 14.53 -8.32 -45.45
N GLU A 323 13.35 -7.97 -45.99
CA GLU A 323 13.12 -7.96 -47.44
C GLU A 323 12.02 -6.97 -47.83
N LEU A 324 12.25 -6.13 -48.84
CA LEU A 324 11.25 -5.23 -49.41
C LEU A 324 10.58 -5.89 -50.63
N HIS A 325 9.27 -6.11 -50.56
CA HIS A 325 8.48 -6.73 -51.64
C HIS A 325 7.72 -5.65 -52.45
N VAL A 326 7.78 -5.73 -53.78
CA VAL A 326 7.03 -4.87 -54.72
C VAL A 326 6.35 -5.77 -55.75
N GLY A 327 5.10 -6.17 -55.47
CA GLY A 327 4.47 -7.29 -56.17
C GLY A 327 5.22 -8.59 -55.90
N GLU A 328 5.51 -9.37 -56.94
CA GLU A 328 6.32 -10.60 -56.84
C GLU A 328 7.84 -10.32 -56.81
N ALA A 329 8.28 -9.09 -57.03
CA ALA A 329 9.70 -8.75 -56.95
C ALA A 329 10.10 -8.51 -55.48
N GLN A 330 11.31 -8.91 -55.11
CA GLN A 330 11.82 -8.72 -53.75
C GLN A 330 13.25 -8.18 -53.77
N MET A 331 13.54 -7.25 -52.86
CA MET A 331 14.88 -6.76 -52.55
C MET A 331 15.29 -7.31 -51.18
N VAL A 332 16.43 -7.98 -51.12
CA VAL A 332 16.97 -8.61 -49.90
C VAL A 332 18.06 -7.73 -49.26
N GLN A 333 18.47 -8.06 -48.02
CA GLN A 333 19.36 -7.24 -47.20
C GLN A 333 20.74 -6.96 -47.80
N ASP A 334 21.25 -7.84 -48.66
CA ASP A 334 22.55 -7.65 -49.33
C ASP A 334 22.46 -6.68 -50.53
N GLY A 335 21.27 -6.15 -50.81
CA GLY A 335 21.00 -5.25 -51.93
C GLY A 335 20.68 -5.98 -53.24
N ASN A 336 20.69 -7.31 -53.27
CA ASN A 336 20.29 -8.08 -54.43
C ASN A 336 18.77 -8.01 -54.63
N ILE A 337 18.34 -8.18 -55.88
CA ILE A 337 16.93 -8.07 -56.26
C ILE A 337 16.55 -9.34 -57.00
N TRP A 338 15.44 -9.97 -56.62
CA TRP A 338 14.82 -11.08 -57.33
C TRP A 338 13.59 -10.60 -58.10
N GLY A 339 13.41 -11.09 -59.32
CA GLY A 339 12.26 -10.71 -60.13
C GLY A 339 12.26 -11.23 -61.55
N THR A 340 11.12 -11.08 -62.21
CA THR A 340 10.89 -11.61 -63.56
C THR A 340 11.41 -10.70 -64.68
N ARG A 341 11.82 -9.47 -64.35
CA ARG A 341 12.27 -8.48 -65.34
C ARG A 341 13.58 -8.86 -66.03
N TRP A 342 14.50 -9.51 -65.33
CA TRP A 342 15.80 -9.96 -65.87
C TRP A 342 15.87 -11.48 -66.09
N ASN A 343 14.91 -12.24 -65.56
CA ASN A 343 14.73 -13.66 -65.85
C ASN A 343 13.24 -14.00 -65.91
N PRO A 344 12.67 -14.41 -67.06
CA PRO A 344 11.24 -14.70 -67.18
C PRO A 344 10.70 -15.74 -66.18
N ASN A 345 11.55 -16.65 -65.69
CA ASN A 345 11.19 -17.68 -64.71
C ASN A 345 11.48 -17.25 -63.25
N GLY A 346 11.88 -16.00 -63.05
CA GLY A 346 12.38 -15.49 -61.77
C GLY A 346 13.83 -15.86 -61.54
N GLY A 347 14.61 -14.90 -61.06
CA GLY A 347 16.03 -15.11 -60.75
C GLY A 347 16.61 -13.89 -60.06
N TRP A 348 17.84 -14.01 -59.56
CA TRP A 348 18.56 -12.90 -58.96
C TRP A 348 19.16 -11.98 -60.04
N LEU A 349 19.13 -10.67 -59.79
CA LEU A 349 19.69 -9.66 -60.68
C LEU A 349 21.19 -9.89 -60.88
N TRP A 350 21.90 -10.23 -59.80
CA TRP A 350 23.33 -10.58 -59.86
C TRP A 350 23.63 -11.71 -60.84
N ASP A 351 22.88 -12.81 -60.78
CA ASP A 351 23.07 -13.97 -61.66
C ASP A 351 22.79 -13.61 -63.13
N ALA A 352 21.76 -12.80 -63.38
CA ALA A 352 21.43 -12.33 -64.72
C ALA A 352 22.53 -11.41 -65.30
N ILE A 353 23.11 -10.54 -64.49
CA ILE A 353 24.25 -9.69 -64.89
C ILE A 353 25.47 -10.55 -65.18
N LEU A 354 25.80 -11.50 -64.30
CA LEU A 354 26.96 -12.37 -64.47
C LEU A 354 26.83 -13.20 -65.75
N ALA A 355 25.65 -13.75 -66.03
CA ALA A 355 25.39 -14.47 -67.27
C ALA A 355 25.56 -13.57 -68.51
N GLN A 356 25.13 -12.30 -68.46
CA GLN A 356 25.34 -11.38 -69.58
C GLN A 356 26.82 -11.00 -69.78
N ILE A 357 27.58 -10.82 -68.70
CA ILE A 357 29.02 -10.51 -68.76
C ILE A 357 29.84 -11.72 -69.21
N GLN A 358 29.53 -12.92 -68.72
CA GLN A 358 30.20 -14.15 -69.14
C GLN A 358 29.85 -14.56 -70.57
N ASN A 359 28.76 -14.04 -71.13
CA ASN A 359 28.48 -14.18 -72.56
C ASN A 359 29.44 -13.36 -73.44
N VAL A 360 30.28 -12.48 -72.88
CA VAL A 360 31.32 -11.75 -73.62
C VAL A 360 32.58 -12.61 -73.81
N GLY A 361 32.41 -13.75 -74.48
CA GLY A 361 33.47 -14.41 -75.26
C GLY A 361 34.49 -15.31 -74.56
N ASP A 362 34.62 -16.57 -75.00
CA ASP A 362 35.66 -17.48 -74.53
C ASP A 362 37.05 -17.09 -75.09
N MET A 363 38.10 -17.25 -74.29
CA MET A 363 39.48 -16.97 -74.69
C MET A 363 40.44 -18.05 -74.16
N SER A 364 41.50 -18.37 -74.91
CA SER A 364 42.54 -19.31 -74.49
C SER A 364 43.92 -18.93 -75.05
N VAL A 365 44.97 -19.24 -74.29
CA VAL A 365 46.39 -19.08 -74.66
C VAL A 365 47.14 -20.33 -74.18
N ASP A 366 47.79 -21.05 -75.10
CA ASP A 366 48.64 -22.21 -74.80
C ASP A 366 49.95 -22.12 -75.60
N GLY A 367 51.03 -21.78 -74.91
CA GLY A 367 52.35 -21.55 -75.51
C GLY A 367 52.30 -20.45 -76.58
N ASN A 368 52.55 -20.84 -77.84
CA ASN A 368 52.49 -19.93 -78.99
C ASN A 368 51.13 -19.94 -79.70
N GLN A 369 50.15 -20.70 -79.24
CA GLN A 369 48.79 -20.73 -79.81
C GLN A 369 47.83 -19.93 -78.94
N TRP A 370 46.90 -19.21 -79.55
CA TRP A 370 45.86 -18.47 -78.84
C TRP A 370 44.60 -18.28 -79.68
N TRP A 371 43.47 -18.06 -79.01
CA TRP A 371 42.22 -17.67 -79.65
C TRP A 371 41.33 -16.86 -78.69
N ALA A 372 40.51 -16.00 -79.28
CA ALA A 372 39.48 -15.21 -78.61
C ALA A 372 38.22 -15.23 -79.47
N ARG A 373 37.11 -15.65 -78.87
CA ARG A 373 35.78 -15.64 -79.47
C ARG A 373 35.00 -14.47 -78.89
N LEU A 374 34.47 -13.60 -79.73
CA LEU A 374 33.59 -12.49 -79.35
C LEU A 374 32.16 -12.87 -79.76
N ASN A 375 31.29 -13.17 -78.80
CA ASN A 375 29.88 -13.42 -79.11
C ASN A 375 29.18 -12.09 -79.42
N LEU A 376 28.53 -12.02 -80.58
CA LEU A 376 27.81 -10.85 -81.07
C LEU A 376 26.33 -11.22 -81.23
N ASN A 377 25.43 -10.22 -81.19
CA ASN A 377 24.02 -10.47 -81.51
C ASN A 377 23.88 -10.95 -82.96
N GLY A 378 23.66 -12.25 -83.15
CA GLY A 378 23.54 -12.88 -84.47
C GLY A 378 24.76 -13.67 -84.96
N GLY A 379 25.80 -13.89 -84.14
CA GLY A 379 26.97 -14.71 -84.53
C GLY A 379 28.13 -14.64 -83.54
N ALA A 380 29.31 -15.11 -83.95
CA ALA A 380 30.53 -14.94 -83.17
C ALA A 380 31.68 -14.50 -84.08
N LEU A 381 32.45 -13.49 -83.68
CA LEU A 381 33.69 -13.12 -84.35
C LEU A 381 34.85 -13.78 -83.61
N ILE A 382 35.66 -14.58 -84.30
CA ILE A 382 36.80 -15.28 -83.72
C ILE A 382 38.09 -14.69 -84.27
N MET A 383 38.97 -14.28 -83.38
CA MET A 383 40.35 -13.92 -83.68
C MET A 383 41.27 -14.96 -83.04
N GLN A 384 42.22 -15.48 -83.80
CA GLN A 384 43.11 -16.52 -83.31
C GLN A 384 44.45 -16.42 -84.00
N GLY A 385 45.47 -16.99 -83.40
CA GLY A 385 46.80 -16.94 -83.97
C GLY A 385 47.74 -17.93 -83.34
N GLY A 386 48.91 -18.05 -83.96
CA GLY A 386 50.01 -18.70 -83.31
C GLY A 386 51.20 -18.97 -84.20
N PHE A 387 51.95 -20.02 -83.88
CA PHE A 387 53.16 -20.42 -84.59
C PHE A 387 52.93 -21.72 -85.37
N PHE A 388 53.48 -21.80 -86.58
CA PHE A 388 53.50 -23.02 -87.37
C PHE A 388 54.88 -23.21 -87.99
N GLU A 389 55.41 -24.43 -87.91
CA GLU A 389 56.60 -24.85 -88.66
C GLU A 389 56.17 -25.92 -89.68
N GLY A 390 56.22 -25.54 -90.94
CA GLY A 390 55.93 -26.41 -92.07
C GLY A 390 57.12 -27.25 -92.50
N GLN A 391 56.91 -28.02 -93.57
CA GLN A 391 57.89 -28.97 -94.10
C GLN A 391 59.06 -28.27 -94.82
N ARG A 392 60.16 -29.00 -95.04
CA ARG A 392 61.27 -28.53 -95.89
C ARG A 392 60.98 -28.94 -97.35
N ALA A 393 60.76 -27.98 -98.23
CA ALA A 393 60.51 -28.19 -99.65
C ALA A 393 61.22 -27.12 -100.50
N ASP A 394 62.20 -27.53 -101.30
CA ASP A 394 63.03 -26.60 -102.09
C ASP A 394 62.29 -26.06 -103.33
N ASP A 395 61.36 -26.84 -103.89
CA ASP A 395 60.53 -26.48 -105.05
C ASP A 395 59.20 -25.77 -104.68
N GLY A 396 59.04 -25.37 -103.41
CA GLY A 396 57.82 -24.77 -102.87
C GLY A 396 56.73 -25.81 -102.56
N VAL A 397 55.99 -25.59 -101.48
CA VAL A 397 54.88 -26.46 -101.05
C VAL A 397 53.72 -25.62 -100.53
N ILE A 398 52.49 -26.08 -100.78
CA ILE A 398 51.28 -25.56 -100.15
C ILE A 398 50.97 -26.47 -98.97
N GLU A 399 51.03 -25.93 -97.76
CA GLU A 399 50.73 -26.65 -96.53
C GLU A 399 49.48 -26.08 -95.86
N LEU A 400 48.69 -26.96 -95.24
CA LEU A 400 47.46 -26.61 -94.56
C LEU A 400 47.76 -26.30 -93.09
N VAL A 401 47.58 -25.04 -92.70
CA VAL A 401 47.82 -24.58 -91.32
C VAL A 401 46.51 -24.68 -90.53
N PRO A 402 46.41 -25.53 -89.49
CA PRO A 402 45.20 -25.67 -88.70
C PRO A 402 44.93 -24.43 -87.85
N LEU A 403 43.66 -24.06 -87.74
CA LEU A 403 43.18 -23.09 -86.77
C LEU A 403 43.14 -23.72 -85.36
N ASN A 404 43.27 -22.90 -84.33
CA ASN A 404 43.15 -23.34 -82.93
C ASN A 404 41.71 -23.75 -82.58
N ILE A 405 40.73 -23.05 -83.16
CA ILE A 405 39.31 -23.42 -83.14
C ILE A 405 38.66 -23.13 -84.49
N SER A 406 37.64 -23.91 -84.84
CA SER A 406 36.85 -23.68 -86.05
C SER A 406 36.11 -22.34 -86.03
N VAL A 407 36.08 -21.64 -87.16
CA VAL A 407 35.19 -20.48 -87.33
C VAL A 407 33.79 -20.92 -87.80
N PRO A 408 32.71 -20.28 -87.30
CA PRO A 408 31.34 -20.74 -87.57
C PRO A 408 30.96 -20.78 -89.06
N ASN A 409 31.46 -19.87 -89.88
CA ASN A 409 31.08 -19.72 -91.28
C ASN A 409 32.29 -19.66 -92.21
N ARG A 410 33.15 -18.65 -92.09
CA ARG A 410 34.35 -18.51 -92.94
C ARG A 410 35.42 -17.61 -92.33
N LEU A 411 36.65 -17.77 -92.81
CA LEU A 411 37.73 -16.82 -92.57
C LEU A 411 37.46 -15.50 -93.31
N LEU A 412 37.63 -14.39 -92.60
CA LEU A 412 37.59 -13.02 -93.12
C LEU A 412 38.98 -12.55 -93.59
N GLY A 413 40.03 -13.00 -92.91
CA GLY A 413 41.40 -12.64 -93.26
C GLY A 413 42.42 -13.43 -92.45
N VAL A 414 43.60 -13.63 -93.05
CA VAL A 414 44.74 -14.26 -92.41
C VAL A 414 45.98 -13.41 -92.71
N TRP A 415 46.76 -13.13 -91.68
CA TRP A 415 48.02 -12.40 -91.76
C TRP A 415 49.13 -13.30 -91.25
N THR A 416 50.23 -13.36 -91.99
CA THR A 416 51.40 -14.18 -91.63
C THR A 416 52.66 -13.34 -91.63
N ILE A 417 53.60 -13.68 -90.75
CA ILE A 417 54.93 -13.09 -90.68
C ILE A 417 55.93 -14.24 -90.62
N VAL A 418 56.85 -14.29 -91.59
CA VAL A 418 57.92 -15.29 -91.63
C VAL A 418 58.93 -15.00 -90.52
N ARG A 419 59.17 -15.99 -89.65
CA ARG A 419 60.07 -15.85 -88.49
C ARG A 419 61.53 -15.68 -88.88
N ASN A 420 61.96 -16.30 -89.98
CA ASN A 420 63.37 -16.37 -90.38
C ASN A 420 63.91 -15.11 -91.09
N TYR A 421 63.09 -14.07 -91.29
CA TYR A 421 63.49 -12.86 -92.02
C TYR A 421 64.63 -12.09 -91.31
N ALA A 422 64.80 -12.26 -90.00
CA ALA A 422 65.83 -11.58 -89.22
C ALA A 422 67.26 -12.14 -89.41
N GLN A 423 67.44 -13.25 -90.14
CA GLN A 423 68.74 -13.93 -90.29
C GLN A 423 69.45 -13.68 -91.64
N GLY A 424 68.98 -12.75 -92.46
CA GLY A 424 69.68 -12.33 -93.69
C GLY A 424 69.56 -13.30 -94.88
N PHE A 425 68.56 -14.19 -94.87
CA PHE A 425 68.29 -15.10 -95.99
C PHE A 425 67.48 -14.39 -97.09
N GLU A 426 67.94 -14.47 -98.35
CA GLU A 426 67.11 -14.11 -99.51
C GLU A 426 65.90 -15.04 -99.58
N THR A 427 64.69 -14.46 -99.59
CA THR A 427 63.45 -15.21 -99.75
C THR A 427 63.32 -15.69 -101.18
N THR A 428 63.10 -16.99 -101.38
CA THR A 428 62.89 -17.56 -102.71
C THR A 428 61.41 -17.55 -103.09
N TRP A 429 60.52 -17.59 -102.08
CA TRP A 429 59.07 -17.61 -102.25
C TRP A 429 58.41 -16.43 -101.54
N SER A 430 57.43 -15.80 -102.19
CA SER A 430 56.53 -14.87 -101.51
C SER A 430 55.54 -15.68 -100.69
N ALA A 431 55.65 -15.61 -99.36
CA ALA A 431 54.68 -16.26 -98.47
C ALA A 431 53.28 -15.70 -98.78
N GLN A 432 52.37 -16.57 -99.21
CA GLN A 432 51.01 -16.19 -99.58
C GLN A 432 50.01 -17.12 -98.89
N VAL A 433 48.96 -16.51 -98.35
CA VAL A 433 47.74 -17.22 -97.98
C VAL A 433 46.88 -17.29 -99.24
N GLN A 434 46.42 -18.49 -99.58
CA GLN A 434 45.55 -18.70 -100.74
C GLN A 434 44.10 -18.92 -100.29
N ASP A 435 43.17 -18.64 -101.21
CA ASP A 435 41.72 -18.85 -101.15
C ASP A 435 41.12 -19.20 -99.77
N LEU A 436 40.50 -18.19 -99.14
CA LEU A 436 39.83 -18.33 -97.83
C LEU A 436 38.34 -18.69 -97.95
N ALA A 437 37.81 -18.84 -99.17
CA ALA A 437 36.38 -19.09 -99.37
C ALA A 437 35.98 -20.48 -98.86
N GLY A 438 35.09 -20.52 -97.86
CA GLY A 438 34.61 -21.78 -97.26
C GLY A 438 35.59 -22.43 -96.26
N ALA A 439 36.76 -21.82 -96.03
CA ALA A 439 37.72 -22.28 -95.04
C ALA A 439 37.21 -22.01 -93.61
N ARG A 440 37.13 -23.07 -92.79
CA ARG A 440 36.59 -23.01 -91.43
C ARG A 440 37.51 -23.53 -90.35
N ASP A 441 38.40 -24.45 -90.69
CA ASP A 441 39.24 -25.17 -89.72
C ASP A 441 40.74 -24.97 -89.96
N ALA A 442 41.12 -24.41 -91.10
CA ALA A 442 42.51 -24.24 -91.52
C ALA A 442 42.62 -23.24 -92.68
N PHE A 443 43.83 -22.82 -93.03
CA PHE A 443 44.12 -22.06 -94.25
C PHE A 443 45.33 -22.62 -95.00
N ASN A 444 45.34 -22.45 -96.32
CA ASN A 444 46.46 -22.88 -97.17
C ASN A 444 47.57 -21.84 -97.16
N TRP A 445 48.80 -22.29 -97.00
CA TRP A 445 49.99 -21.45 -96.95
C TRP A 445 51.09 -21.98 -97.87
N LEU A 446 51.50 -21.15 -98.83
CA LEU A 446 52.61 -21.46 -99.75
C LEU A 446 53.94 -21.01 -99.15
N HIS A 447 54.93 -21.91 -99.10
CA HIS A 447 56.29 -21.60 -98.63
C HIS A 447 57.36 -22.50 -99.25
N GLY A 448 58.62 -22.06 -99.17
CA GLY A 448 59.80 -22.89 -99.43
C GLY A 448 60.49 -23.34 -98.13
N THR A 449 61.63 -24.04 -98.28
CA THR A 449 62.43 -24.53 -97.14
C THR A 449 62.88 -23.42 -96.18
N LYS A 450 63.14 -22.21 -96.67
CA LYS A 450 63.66 -21.08 -95.87
C LYS A 450 62.55 -20.32 -95.14
N GLU A 451 61.36 -20.25 -95.72
CA GLU A 451 60.19 -19.53 -95.21
C GLU A 451 59.29 -20.39 -94.31
N ARG A 452 59.62 -21.67 -94.09
CA ARG A 452 58.79 -22.68 -93.41
C ARG A 452 58.37 -22.40 -91.95
N MET A 453 58.72 -21.28 -91.35
CA MET A 453 58.31 -20.93 -89.98
C MET A 453 57.55 -19.60 -89.98
N ILE A 454 56.30 -19.59 -89.54
CA ILE A 454 55.45 -18.38 -89.49
C ILE A 454 54.83 -18.16 -88.13
N TYR A 455 54.64 -16.87 -87.81
CA TYR A 455 53.57 -16.43 -86.92
C TYR A 455 52.36 -16.05 -87.76
N TRP A 456 51.17 -16.42 -87.31
CA TRP A 456 49.93 -16.15 -88.04
C TRP A 456 48.85 -15.60 -87.12
N ILE A 457 47.96 -14.80 -87.71
CA ILE A 457 46.70 -14.34 -87.11
C ILE A 457 45.61 -14.59 -88.15
N ALA A 458 44.54 -15.27 -87.76
CA ALA A 458 43.35 -15.47 -88.56
C ALA A 458 42.14 -14.86 -87.85
N VAL A 459 41.29 -14.20 -88.62
CA VAL A 459 40.01 -13.66 -88.15
C VAL A 459 38.91 -14.27 -89.00
N GLY A 460 37.83 -14.74 -88.36
CA GLY A 460 36.67 -15.29 -89.04
C GLY A 460 35.41 -15.15 -88.18
N HIS A 461 34.26 -15.53 -88.74
CA HIS A 461 32.98 -15.49 -88.04
C HIS A 461 32.08 -16.65 -88.42
#